data_AF-A0A419ZZX9-F1
#
_entry.id   AF-A0A419ZZX9-F1
#
_cell.length_a   1.000
_cell.length_b   1.000
_cell.length_c   1.000
_cell.angle_alpha   90.00
_cell.angle_beta   90.00
_cell.angle_gamma   90.00
#
_symmetry.space_group_name_H-M   'P 1'
#
loop_
_entity.id
_entity.type
_entity.pdbx_description
1 polymer ?
#
loop_
_entity_poly.entity_id
_entity_poly.type
_entity_poly.pdbx_seq_one_letter_code
_entity_poly.pdbx_strand_id
1 'polypeptide(L)' 'MTMDEDIAHVARVMAPSLRAFRGEPVLSPAYWRKRLQRIQDEFPLNQLQMFQIENLLGELDRFEAESR' A
#
# COMPACT_ATOMS: atom_id res chain seq x y z
N MET A 1 4.26 10.29 -15.22
CA MET A 1 4.52 9.26 -14.19
C MET A 1 4.01 7.95 -14.75
N THR A 2 4.84 6.93 -14.78
CA THR A 2 4.42 5.59 -15.21
C THR A 2 3.72 4.88 -14.04
N MET A 3 2.86 3.91 -14.33
CA MET A 3 2.16 3.13 -13.30
C MET A 3 3.12 2.42 -12.34
N ASP A 4 4.28 2.00 -12.85
CA ASP A 4 5.34 1.37 -12.06
C ASP A 4 5.95 2.35 -11.05
N GLU A 5 6.07 3.63 -11.41
CA GLU A 5 6.53 4.68 -10.49
C GLU A 5 5.50 4.93 -9.38
N ASP A 6 4.21 4.86 -9.67
CA ASP A 6 3.14 5.03 -8.69
C ASP A 6 3.08 3.86 -7.69
N ILE A 7 3.22 2.62 -8.17
CA ILE A 7 3.29 1.43 -7.29
C ILE A 7 4.56 1.48 -6.44
N ALA A 8 5.71 1.82 -7.04
CA ALA A 8 6.97 1.98 -6.30
C ALA A 8 6.90 3.13 -5.28
N HIS A 9 6.20 4.21 -5.62
CA HIS A 9 5.94 5.32 -4.70
C HIS A 9 5.12 4.84 -3.51
N VAL A 10 3.96 4.20 -3.73
CA VAL A 10 3.11 3.66 -2.67
C VAL A 10 3.89 2.70 -1.77
N ALA A 11 4.66 1.77 -2.35
CA ALA A 11 5.51 0.86 -1.59
C ALA A 11 6.49 1.60 -0.66
N ARG A 12 7.10 2.68 -1.17
CA ARG A 12 8.11 3.44 -0.44
C ARG A 12 7.51 4.35 0.63
N VAL A 13 6.32 4.89 0.42
CA VAL A 13 5.67 5.81 1.39
C VAL A 13 4.81 5.09 2.41
N MET A 14 4.25 3.91 2.08
CA MET A 14 3.34 3.17 2.95
C MET A 14 4.00 2.83 4.30
N ALA A 15 5.13 2.12 4.30
CA ALA A 15 5.83 1.71 5.52
C ALA A 15 6.21 2.90 6.45
N PRO A 16 6.81 4.01 5.96
CA PRO A 16 7.06 5.16 6.81
C PRO A 16 5.78 5.88 7.24
N SER A 17 4.70 5.87 6.47
CA SER A 17 3.41 6.47 6.88
C SER A 17 2.71 5.68 7.99
N LEU A 18 2.90 4.36 8.02
CA LEU A 18 2.39 3.48 9.07
C LEU A 18 3.20 3.62 10.38
N ARG A 19 4.50 3.92 10.28
CA ARG A 19 5.41 4.06 11.43
C ARG A 19 5.52 5.49 11.97
N ALA A 20 5.41 6.49 11.10
CA ALA A 20 5.49 7.88 11.48
C ALA A 20 4.08 8.42 11.72
N PHE A 21 3.73 8.67 12.98
CA PHE A 21 3.74 10.04 13.52
C PHE A 21 3.23 10.03 14.96
N ARG A 22 4.05 10.50 15.92
CA ARG A 22 3.62 11.23 17.14
C ARG A 22 2.28 10.84 17.83
N GLY A 23 1.93 9.55 17.87
CA GLY A 23 0.73 9.03 18.56
C GLY A 23 -0.47 8.71 17.68
N GLU A 24 -0.50 9.06 16.38
CA GLU A 24 -1.59 8.70 15.46
C GLU A 24 -1.08 8.44 14.03
N PRO A 25 -1.52 7.36 13.34
CA PRO A 25 -1.18 7.12 11.94
C PRO A 25 -1.67 8.29 11.07
N VAL A 26 -0.79 8.90 10.26
CA VAL A 26 -1.21 9.94 9.30
C VAL A 26 -2.24 9.39 8.31
N LEU A 27 -2.08 8.11 7.94
CA LEU A 27 -3.01 7.33 7.14
C LEU A 27 -3.14 5.94 7.75
N SER A 28 -4.39 5.51 7.98
CA SER A 28 -4.66 4.18 8.53
C SER A 28 -4.34 3.07 7.51
N PRO A 29 -4.07 1.84 7.97
CA PRO A 29 -3.95 0.68 7.07
C PRO A 29 -5.15 0.53 6.12
N ALA A 30 -6.36 0.83 6.61
CA ALA A 30 -7.59 0.84 5.82
C ALA A 30 -7.56 1.84 4.65
N TYR A 31 -6.93 3.01 4.81
CA TYR A 31 -6.74 3.96 3.71
C TYR A 31 -5.86 3.37 2.61
N TRP A 32 -4.73 2.76 2.97
CA TRP A 32 -3.81 2.16 2.02
C TRP A 32 -4.44 0.99 1.27
N ARG A 33 -5.19 0.13 1.97
CA ARG A 33 -5.95 -0.97 1.34
C ARG A 33 -6.93 -0.45 0.30
N LYS A 34 -7.70 0.60 0.62
CA LYS A 34 -8.64 1.23 -0.32
C LYS A 34 -7.93 1.83 -1.54
N ARG A 35 -6.75 2.43 -1.34
CA ARG A 35 -5.95 3.00 -2.44
C ARG A 35 -5.42 1.91 -3.37
N LEU A 36 -4.92 0.79 -2.82
CA LEU A 36 -4.44 -0.35 -3.61
C LEU A 36 -5.57 -1.01 -4.41
N GLN A 37 -6.76 -1.17 -3.82
CA GLN A 37 -7.95 -1.67 -4.54
C GLN A 37 -8.34 -0.75 -5.70
N ARG A 38 -8.33 0.58 -5.48
CA ARG A 38 -8.60 1.55 -6.54
C ARG A 38 -7.60 1.46 -7.70
N ILE A 39 -6.32 1.23 -7.41
CA ILE A 39 -5.27 1.03 -8.42
C ILE A 39 -5.54 -0.23 -9.26
N GLN A 40 -6.07 -1.30 -8.64
CA GLN A 40 -6.49 -2.52 -9.34
C GLN A 40 -7.73 -2.29 -10.22
N ASP A 41 -8.68 -1.49 -9.74
CA ASP A 41 -9.94 -1.24 -10.45
C ASP A 41 -9.79 -0.24 -11.60
N GLU A 42 -8.92 0.76 -11.46
CA GLU A 42 -8.79 1.86 -12.43
C GLU A 42 -7.85 1.55 -13.60
N PHE A 43 -6.96 0.57 -13.46
CA PHE A 43 -5.89 0.35 -14.43
C PHE A 43 -5.73 -1.14 -14.80
N PRO A 44 -5.53 -1.45 -16.09
CA PRO A 44 -5.17 -2.80 -16.51
C PRO A 44 -3.74 -3.10 -16.05
N LEU A 45 -3.62 -3.87 -14.96
CA LEU A 45 -2.34 -4.25 -14.39
C LEU A 45 -1.75 -5.45 -15.14
N ASN A 46 -0.43 -5.44 -15.35
CA ASN A 46 0.30 -6.62 -15.76
C ASN A 46 0.57 -7.55 -14.56
N GLN A 47 1.03 -8.77 -14.82
CA GLN A 47 1.27 -9.79 -13.79
C GLN A 47 2.30 -9.34 -12.74
N LEU A 48 3.32 -8.57 -13.13
CA LEU A 48 4.33 -8.05 -12.21
C LEU A 48 3.73 -6.98 -11.28
N GLN A 49 2.91 -6.07 -11.81
CA GLN A 49 2.23 -5.03 -11.05
C GLN A 49 1.20 -5.62 -10.08
N MET A 50 0.45 -6.63 -10.51
CA MET A 50 -0.45 -7.39 -9.62
C MET A 50 0.32 -8.02 -8.46
N PHE A 51 1.43 -8.70 -8.75
CA PHE A 51 2.28 -9.30 -7.72
C PHE A 51 2.84 -8.25 -6.74
N GLN A 52 3.23 -7.07 -7.22
CA GLN A 52 3.67 -5.97 -6.36
C GLN A 52 2.55 -5.49 -5.43
N ILE A 53 1.33 -5.32 -5.94
CA ILE A 53 0.18 -4.90 -5.13
C ILE A 53 -0.20 -5.97 -4.10
N GLU A 54 -0.20 -7.25 -4.49
CA GLU A 54 -0.47 -8.37 -3.57
C GLU A 54 0.55 -8.42 -2.42
N ASN A 55 1.84 -8.20 -2.72
CA ASN A 55 2.85 -8.10 -1.67
C ASN A 55 2.59 -6.92 -0.72
N LEU A 56 2.19 -5.75 -1.24
CA LEU A 56 1.84 -4.59 -0.42
C LEU A 56 0.62 -4.84 0.47
N LEU A 57 -0.39 -5.53 -0.04
CA LEU A 57 -1.55 -5.96 0.75
C LEU A 57 -1.13 -6.92 1.87
N GLY A 58 -0.24 -7.87 1.58
CA GLY A 58 0.32 -8.77 2.59
C GLY A 58 1.16 -8.07 3.66
N GLU A 59 1.90 -7.00 3.30
CA GLU A 59 2.60 -6.17 4.28
C GLU A 59 1.62 -5.40 5.18
N LEU A 60 0.51 -4.90 4.64
CA LEU A 60 -0.55 -4.27 5.43
C LEU A 60 -1.20 -5.28 6.39
N ASP A 61 -1.55 -6.47 5.91
CA ASP A 61 -2.13 -7.54 6.74
C ASP A 61 -1.18 -7.90 7.90
N ARG A 62 0.12 -8.03 7.62
CA ARG A 62 1.13 -8.32 8.65
C ARG A 62 1.24 -7.17 9.65
N PHE A 63 1.28 -5.92 9.18
CA PHE A 63 1.33 -4.76 10.06
C PHE A 63 0.10 -4.66 10.97
N GLU A 64 -1.10 -4.92 10.44
CA GLU A 64 -2.33 -4.94 11.22
C GLU A 64 -2.34 -6.09 12.24
N ALA A 65 -1.77 -7.25 11.91
CA ALA A 65 -1.64 -8.36 12.84
C ALA A 65 -0.61 -8.10 13.95
N GLU A 66 0.50 -7.41 13.65
CA GLU A 66 1.55 -7.04 14.61
C GLU A 66 1.15 -5.85 15.50
N SER A 67 0.21 -5.00 15.04
CA SER A 67 -0.27 -3.84 15.78
C SER A 67 -1.44 -4.13 16.72
N ARG A 68 -1.89 -5.39 16.80
CA ARG A 68 -3.04 -5.85 17.62
C ARG A 68 -2.58 -6.52 18.91
#